data_AF-A0A0N0GF26-F1
#
_entry.id   AF-A0A0N0GF26-F1
#
_cell.length_a   1.000
_cell.length_b   1.000
_cell.length_c   1.000
_cell.angle_alpha   90.00
_cell.angle_beta   90.00
_cell.angle_gamma   90.00
#
_symmetry.space_group_name_H-M   'P 1'
#
loop_
_entity.id
_entity.type
_entity.pdbx_description
1 polymer ?
#
loop_
_entity_poly.entity_id
_entity_poly.type
_entity_poly.pdbx_seq_one_letter_code
_entity_poly.pdbx_strand_id
1 'polypeptide(L)'
;MFELRRAALRLVIASLCVSSFSAFADDNGTLDNPKPLADDISLPLPCDGEMVFRYVYVLAQGSLDDREINLGYPFSEGEAGYKQSFISGYRRDFINGQFTLKDLPGDWRKVIGPLLPKTDAGTPLKPMMYFIGKYEVTARQYAQVMSQAQSLANGEAAPACDAPTGMAGRLPKVKLSRFEAERFGAVYSAWLLKNHRDLLPVSGRGSDTEDGGVGFVRLPTEVEWEFAARGAQAVSRQDMDGRLFPRRIEGSEGDGPLADWAVFNQVAGGTGQAARLMPVGTKLPNPIGMFDVIGNAAEMVQESFQLVHAGRRQGAYGGFVAKGGNYLEGEGTLFTGMRREYPLFAADGTEQNNETTGFRVAIGALSAPRSRYKELFEQWQKEGRLAALTDDITDTDDPTKRLDSIIAASADPRLQAELGLVNEELKRNVSLIARQREEAAGNLIQSAALVAETISNYNIRLTNLKKSQQQAAAAKDETGARLYAIAIDNGRSALDGAVAIYIDNLATGTRYTDAVIQAQFQRIKEELNRKPVIGRSLVSRATLFVRHVGEYRQQKRADPETILKQLLASASQQ
;
A
#
# COMPACT_ATOMS: atom_id res chain seq x y z
N MET A 1 41.53 76.87 8.04
CA MET A 1 41.26 75.60 8.74
C MET A 1 40.94 74.56 7.67
N PHE A 2 41.96 73.79 7.31
CA PHE A 2 41.96 72.79 6.25
C PHE A 2 41.44 71.45 6.81
N GLU A 3 40.55 70.78 6.05
CA GLU A 3 40.63 69.33 5.76
C GLU A 3 40.48 68.29 6.90
N LEU A 4 39.96 67.06 6.75
CA LEU A 4 39.23 66.31 5.72
C LEU A 4 38.80 64.97 6.38
N ARG A 5 37.82 64.29 5.77
CA ARG A 5 37.66 62.81 5.63
C ARG A 5 36.97 61.93 6.69
N ARG A 6 35.85 61.37 6.19
CA ARG A 6 35.45 59.94 6.05
C ARG A 6 34.92 59.23 7.32
N ALA A 7 33.60 58.98 7.41
CA ALA A 7 32.79 57.94 6.75
C ALA A 7 32.74 56.61 7.55
N ALA A 8 31.58 56.34 8.15
CA ALA A 8 31.17 55.02 8.61
C ALA A 8 29.65 54.86 8.38
N LEU A 9 29.28 54.11 7.35
CA LEU A 9 27.93 53.66 7.06
C LEU A 9 27.66 52.42 7.94
N ARG A 10 26.74 52.53 8.91
CA ARG A 10 26.26 51.37 9.68
C ARG A 10 25.07 50.77 8.94
N LEU A 11 25.25 49.57 8.40
CA LEU A 11 24.19 48.73 7.86
C LEU A 11 23.51 48.01 9.03
N VAL A 12 22.20 48.20 9.18
CA VAL A 12 21.34 47.48 10.14
C VAL A 12 20.96 46.14 9.50
N ILE A 13 21.43 45.03 10.10
CA ILE A 13 20.99 43.67 9.75
C ILE A 13 19.76 43.37 10.62
N ALA A 14 18.60 43.25 10.00
CA ALA A 14 17.40 42.73 10.63
C ALA A 14 17.41 41.20 10.57
N SER A 15 17.49 40.55 11.73
CA SER A 15 17.38 39.10 11.88
C SER A 15 15.94 38.64 11.58
N LEU A 16 15.75 37.94 10.46
CA LEU A 16 14.59 37.10 10.22
C LEU A 16 14.85 35.71 10.84
N CYS A 17 14.14 35.41 11.93
CA CYS A 17 14.04 34.05 12.46
C CYS A 17 13.24 33.18 11.49
N VAL A 18 13.95 32.45 10.63
CA VAL A 18 13.40 31.29 9.92
C VAL A 18 13.47 30.12 10.90
N SER A 19 12.32 29.68 11.39
CA SER A 19 12.17 28.44 12.14
C SER A 19 12.35 27.26 11.18
N SER A 20 13.59 26.82 11.01
CA SER A 20 13.93 25.54 10.39
C SER A 20 13.44 24.41 11.30
N PHE A 21 12.43 23.66 10.85
CA PHE A 21 12.18 22.32 11.37
C PHE A 21 13.29 21.40 10.88
N SER A 22 14.48 21.52 11.50
CA SER A 22 15.42 20.41 11.53
C SER A 22 14.81 19.38 12.47
N ALA A 23 14.26 18.30 11.93
CA ALA A 23 14.06 17.09 12.70
C ALA A 23 15.45 16.59 13.10
N PHE A 24 15.94 17.06 14.24
CA PHE A 24 17.06 16.45 14.92
C PHE A 24 16.64 15.02 15.22
N ALA A 25 17.31 14.06 14.57
CA ALA A 25 17.29 12.68 15.00
C ALA A 25 17.90 12.66 16.41
N ASP A 26 17.07 12.40 17.42
CA ASP A 26 17.56 12.00 18.73
C ASP A 26 18.48 10.78 18.54
N ASP A 27 19.72 10.87 19.03
CA ASP A 27 20.75 9.82 18.99
C ASP A 27 20.44 8.71 20.01
N ASN A 28 19.20 8.20 20.00
CA ASN A 28 18.67 7.18 20.90
C ASN A 28 18.61 5.78 20.24
N GLY A 29 19.32 5.58 19.13
CA GLY A 29 19.31 4.31 18.39
C GLY A 29 20.01 3.18 19.11
N THR A 30 19.48 1.96 19.01
CA THR A 30 20.13 0.73 19.51
C THR A 30 20.97 0.09 18.39
N LEU A 31 21.70 -0.98 18.71
CA LEU A 31 22.40 -1.77 17.68
C LEU A 31 21.41 -2.39 16.68
N ASP A 32 20.22 -2.79 17.15
CA ASP A 32 19.22 -3.47 16.34
C ASP A 32 18.18 -2.51 15.73
N ASN A 33 18.04 -1.30 16.29
CA ASN A 33 17.21 -0.21 15.78
C ASN A 33 17.96 1.13 15.77
N PRO A 34 18.87 1.35 14.81
CA PRO A 34 19.69 2.56 14.77
C PRO A 34 18.94 3.83 14.39
N LYS A 35 17.70 3.72 13.88
CA LYS A 35 16.86 4.87 13.47
C LYS A 35 15.43 4.72 13.99
N PRO A 36 15.20 4.75 15.31
CA PRO A 36 13.89 4.46 15.89
C PRO A 36 12.81 5.41 15.34
N LEU A 37 11.62 4.87 15.09
CA LEU A 37 10.42 5.61 14.69
C LEU A 37 9.31 5.38 15.73
N ALA A 38 8.44 6.37 15.92
CA ALA A 38 7.39 6.33 16.93
C ALA A 38 6.37 5.20 16.74
N ASP A 39 6.25 4.69 15.52
CA ASP A 39 5.36 3.63 15.11
C ASP A 39 6.09 2.30 14.84
N ASP A 40 7.32 2.16 15.33
CA ASP A 40 8.05 0.89 15.30
C ASP A 40 7.35 -0.17 16.16
N ILE A 41 7.39 -1.39 15.66
CA ILE A 41 6.92 -2.58 16.36
C ILE A 41 8.09 -3.53 16.54
N SER A 42 8.38 -3.95 17.76
CA SER A 42 9.49 -4.86 18.03
C SER A 42 9.03 -6.20 18.61
N LEU A 43 9.78 -7.24 18.27
CA LEU A 43 9.78 -8.53 18.96
C LEU A 43 11.15 -8.73 19.62
N PRO A 44 11.21 -9.33 20.81
CA PRO A 44 12.48 -9.58 21.48
C PRO A 44 13.31 -10.61 20.69
N LEU A 45 14.63 -10.54 20.83
CA LEU A 45 15.57 -11.57 20.42
C LEU A 45 16.16 -12.27 21.64
N PRO A 46 16.72 -13.47 21.47
CA PRO A 46 17.59 -14.06 22.50
C PRO A 46 18.72 -13.09 22.88
N CYS A 47 19.07 -13.06 24.17
CA CYS A 47 20.19 -12.27 24.68
C CYS A 47 20.03 -10.75 24.49
N ASP A 48 18.88 -10.22 24.88
CA ASP A 48 18.56 -8.78 25.02
C ASP A 48 18.71 -7.96 23.73
N GLY A 49 18.36 -8.54 22.58
CA GLY A 49 18.22 -7.82 21.31
C GLY A 49 16.76 -7.62 20.91
N GLU A 50 16.56 -6.97 19.76
CA GLU A 50 15.23 -6.80 19.17
C GLU A 50 15.21 -7.00 17.65
N MET A 51 14.07 -7.46 17.14
CA MET A 51 13.75 -7.44 15.71
C MET A 51 12.64 -6.42 15.49
N VAL A 52 12.91 -5.39 14.69
CA VAL A 52 11.97 -4.28 14.46
C VAL A 52 11.27 -4.43 13.13
N PHE A 53 9.97 -4.16 13.12
CA PHE A 53 9.05 -4.31 12.00
C PHE A 53 8.33 -3.01 11.70
N ARG A 54 7.98 -2.85 10.42
CA ARG A 54 7.03 -1.84 9.92
C ARG A 54 5.70 -2.53 9.63
N TYR A 55 4.61 -1.85 9.95
CA TYR A 55 3.28 -2.32 9.58
C TYR A 55 2.95 -1.87 8.14
N VAL A 56 2.26 -2.74 7.43
CA VAL A 56 1.66 -2.45 6.13
C VAL A 56 0.19 -2.83 6.21
N TYR A 57 -0.71 -2.02 5.64
CA TYR A 57 -2.13 -2.36 5.58
C TYR A 57 -2.72 -2.26 4.18
N VAL A 58 -3.71 -3.11 3.94
CA VAL A 58 -4.57 -3.13 2.77
C VAL A 58 -6.02 -3.00 3.24
N LEU A 59 -6.82 -2.17 2.58
CA LEU A 59 -8.26 -2.08 2.87
C LEU A 59 -9.01 -3.19 2.13
N ALA A 60 -9.52 -4.15 2.90
CA ALA A 60 -10.24 -5.32 2.40
C ALA A 60 -11.45 -5.66 3.30
N GLN A 61 -12.43 -6.39 2.79
CA GLN A 61 -13.63 -6.81 3.52
C GLN A 61 -13.33 -7.91 4.56
N GLY A 62 -12.25 -8.64 4.37
CA GLY A 62 -11.97 -9.87 5.11
C GLY A 62 -10.63 -10.48 4.73
N SER A 63 -10.46 -11.73 5.15
CA SER A 63 -9.27 -12.54 4.81
C SER A 63 -9.35 -13.18 3.44
N LEU A 64 -10.54 -13.30 2.86
CA LEU A 64 -10.72 -13.84 1.51
C LEU A 64 -10.65 -12.75 0.43
N ASP A 65 -11.01 -11.51 0.78
CA ASP A 65 -10.87 -10.35 -0.10
C ASP A 65 -9.39 -9.95 -0.25
N ASP A 66 -9.06 -9.22 -1.32
CA ASP A 66 -7.71 -8.76 -1.61
C ASP A 66 -7.72 -7.46 -2.43
N ARG A 67 -6.52 -6.96 -2.71
CA ARG A 67 -6.32 -5.82 -3.58
C ARG A 67 -5.38 -6.20 -4.72
N GLU A 68 -5.84 -5.99 -5.96
CA GLU A 68 -4.94 -6.00 -7.10
C GLU A 68 -3.93 -4.88 -7.03
N ILE A 69 -2.68 -5.23 -7.28
CA ILE A 69 -1.57 -4.29 -7.43
C ILE A 69 -0.75 -4.62 -8.67
N ASN A 70 -0.06 -3.59 -9.16
CA ASN A 70 0.92 -3.72 -10.22
C ASN A 70 2.30 -3.96 -9.62
N LEU A 71 3.00 -4.96 -10.13
CA LEU A 71 4.37 -5.29 -9.77
C LEU A 71 5.28 -5.31 -11.01
N GLY A 72 6.59 -5.33 -10.78
CA GLY A 72 7.60 -5.22 -11.84
C GLY A 72 7.62 -3.82 -12.45
N TYR A 73 8.17 -3.71 -13.65
CA TYR A 73 8.29 -2.43 -14.31
C TYR A 73 7.95 -2.54 -15.81
N PRO A 74 7.09 -1.67 -16.36
CA PRO A 74 6.69 -1.70 -17.76
C PRO A 74 7.76 -1.08 -18.66
N PHE A 75 8.86 -1.81 -18.90
CA PHE A 75 9.95 -1.33 -19.74
C PHE A 75 9.46 -0.95 -21.14
N SER A 76 9.91 0.21 -21.63
CA SER A 76 9.68 0.61 -23.02
C SER A 76 10.80 0.10 -23.93
N GLU A 77 10.50 -0.09 -25.22
CA GLU A 77 11.52 -0.44 -26.21
C GLU A 77 12.61 0.65 -26.25
N GLY A 78 13.88 0.24 -26.21
CA GLY A 78 15.03 1.16 -26.12
C GLY A 78 15.43 1.54 -24.69
N GLU A 79 14.63 1.22 -23.67
CA GLU A 79 15.00 1.46 -22.27
C GLU A 79 15.99 0.41 -21.74
N ALA A 80 16.94 0.85 -20.90
CA ALA A 80 17.83 -0.06 -20.18
C ALA A 80 17.01 -1.01 -19.30
N GLY A 81 17.16 -2.32 -19.55
CA GLY A 81 16.40 -3.38 -18.87
C GLY A 81 15.24 -3.96 -19.69
N TYR A 82 14.90 -3.40 -20.86
CA TYR A 82 13.82 -3.92 -21.72
C TYR A 82 13.96 -5.40 -22.06
N LYS A 83 15.19 -5.85 -22.37
CA LYS A 83 15.49 -7.27 -22.64
C LYS A 83 15.35 -8.18 -21.41
N GLN A 84 15.09 -7.63 -20.24
CA GLN A 84 14.83 -8.35 -18.98
C GLN A 84 13.34 -8.27 -18.58
N SER A 85 12.45 -7.82 -19.46
CA SER A 85 11.00 -7.76 -19.19
C SER A 85 10.40 -9.13 -18.84
N PHE A 86 10.95 -10.22 -19.36
CA PHE A 86 10.52 -11.57 -18.96
C PHE A 86 10.98 -11.95 -17.54
N ILE A 87 11.90 -11.20 -16.94
CA ILE A 87 12.37 -11.39 -15.56
C ILE A 87 11.60 -10.46 -14.63
N SER A 88 11.68 -9.14 -14.87
CA SER A 88 11.23 -8.09 -13.95
C SER A 88 10.13 -7.19 -14.55
N GLY A 89 9.52 -7.62 -15.65
CA GLY A 89 8.49 -6.83 -16.34
C GLY A 89 7.20 -6.70 -15.54
N TYR A 90 6.35 -5.81 -16.02
CA TYR A 90 5.02 -5.56 -15.47
C TYR A 90 4.21 -6.85 -15.33
N ARG A 91 3.60 -7.04 -14.16
CA ARG A 91 2.62 -8.08 -13.89
C ARG A 91 1.60 -7.61 -12.86
N ARG A 92 0.41 -8.18 -12.91
CA ARG A 92 -0.60 -8.01 -11.86
C ARG A 92 -0.46 -9.11 -10.82
N ASP A 93 -0.68 -8.75 -9.57
CA ASP A 93 -0.70 -9.67 -8.44
C ASP A 93 -1.68 -9.17 -7.38
N PHE A 94 -1.91 -9.96 -6.34
CA PHE A 94 -2.91 -9.69 -5.31
C PHE A 94 -2.26 -9.64 -3.94
N ILE A 95 -2.69 -8.67 -3.13
CA ILE A 95 -2.18 -8.52 -1.77
C ILE A 95 -3.29 -8.29 -0.78
N ASN A 96 -3.15 -8.90 0.39
CA ASN A 96 -3.93 -8.60 1.59
C ASN A 96 -3.05 -8.81 2.83
N GLY A 97 -3.43 -8.20 3.95
CA GLY A 97 -2.86 -8.51 5.25
C GLY A 97 -3.60 -9.66 5.94
N GLN A 98 -2.95 -10.31 6.91
CA GLN A 98 -3.55 -11.41 7.66
C GLN A 98 -4.21 -10.95 8.97
N PHE A 99 -3.85 -9.78 9.48
CA PHE A 99 -4.25 -9.32 10.82
C PHE A 99 -5.16 -8.10 10.76
N THR A 100 -6.23 -8.11 11.53
CA THR A 100 -7.02 -6.91 11.87
C THR A 100 -6.48 -6.31 13.17
N LEU A 101 -6.95 -5.11 13.55
CA LEU A 101 -6.47 -4.45 14.78
C LEU A 101 -6.71 -5.32 16.02
N LYS A 102 -7.82 -6.05 16.08
CA LYS A 102 -8.15 -6.95 17.22
C LYS A 102 -7.21 -8.16 17.34
N ASP A 103 -6.52 -8.53 16.26
CA ASP A 103 -5.62 -9.68 16.25
C ASP A 103 -4.26 -9.37 16.91
N LEU A 104 -3.93 -8.07 17.00
CA LEU A 104 -2.64 -7.60 17.49
C LEU A 104 -2.54 -7.64 19.03
N PRO A 105 -1.33 -7.83 19.59
CA PRO A 105 -1.06 -7.67 21.00
C PRO A 105 -1.46 -6.29 21.53
N GLY A 106 -1.67 -6.17 22.84
CA GLY A 106 -2.13 -4.93 23.48
C GLY A 106 -1.27 -3.71 23.14
N ASP A 107 0.04 -3.84 23.20
CA ASP A 107 0.95 -2.71 22.96
C ASP A 107 1.03 -2.31 21.49
N TRP A 108 0.98 -3.28 20.58
CA TRP A 108 0.93 -3.00 19.15
C TRP A 108 -0.36 -2.27 18.77
N ARG A 109 -1.49 -2.62 19.40
CA ARG A 109 -2.77 -1.91 19.19
C ARG A 109 -2.70 -0.45 19.61
N LYS A 110 -2.00 -0.15 20.72
CA LYS A 110 -1.85 1.24 21.20
C LYS A 110 -1.01 2.08 20.23
N VAL A 111 0.01 1.48 19.63
CA VAL A 111 0.90 2.14 18.66
C VAL A 111 0.20 2.31 17.30
N ILE A 112 -0.38 1.25 16.76
CA ILE A 112 -0.91 1.24 15.39
C ILE A 112 -2.34 1.79 15.31
N GLY A 113 -3.18 1.54 16.32
CA GLY A 113 -4.59 1.92 16.31
C GLY A 113 -4.85 3.38 15.92
N PRO A 114 -4.12 4.36 16.49
CA PRO A 114 -4.25 5.78 16.11
C PRO A 114 -3.81 6.12 14.69
N LEU A 115 -2.99 5.27 14.05
CA LEU A 115 -2.40 5.50 12.72
C LEU A 115 -3.23 4.88 11.59
N LEU A 116 -4.16 3.98 11.92
CA LEU A 116 -5.06 3.37 10.95
C LEU A 116 -6.11 4.36 10.45
N PRO A 117 -6.56 4.22 9.18
CA PRO A 117 -7.61 5.08 8.66
C PRO A 117 -8.89 4.90 9.46
N LYS A 118 -9.57 6.02 9.73
CA LYS A 118 -10.89 5.99 10.37
C LYS A 118 -11.88 5.36 9.40
N THR A 119 -12.44 4.23 9.80
CA THR A 119 -13.50 3.55 9.04
C THR A 119 -14.84 4.05 9.59
N ASP A 120 -15.70 4.56 8.70
CA ASP A 120 -17.01 5.09 9.09
C ASP A 120 -17.93 3.91 9.47
N ALA A 121 -18.86 4.11 10.41
CA ALA A 121 -19.79 3.06 10.80
C ALA A 121 -20.63 2.62 9.58
N GLY A 122 -20.48 1.36 9.16
CA GLY A 122 -21.16 0.79 7.98
C GLY A 122 -20.28 0.58 6.75
N THR A 123 -19.02 1.03 6.73
CA THR A 123 -18.12 0.70 5.61
C THR A 123 -17.62 -0.75 5.70
N PRO A 124 -17.64 -1.52 4.60
CA PRO A 124 -17.30 -2.94 4.64
C PRO A 124 -15.79 -3.20 4.72
N LEU A 125 -14.93 -2.22 4.39
CA LEU A 125 -13.48 -2.43 4.39
C LEU A 125 -12.85 -2.12 5.73
N LYS A 126 -11.98 -3.02 6.16
CA LYS A 126 -11.15 -2.91 7.36
C LYS A 126 -9.66 -2.92 6.96
N PRO A 127 -8.78 -2.24 7.73
CA PRO A 127 -7.34 -2.37 7.57
C PRO A 127 -6.91 -3.80 7.92
N MET A 128 -6.50 -4.54 6.90
CA MET A 128 -5.88 -5.85 7.00
C MET A 128 -4.36 -5.66 6.90
N MET A 129 -3.63 -6.07 7.93
CA MET A 129 -2.22 -5.75 8.13
C MET A 129 -1.33 -6.97 7.98
N TYR A 130 -0.11 -6.72 7.51
CA TYR A 130 1.03 -7.60 7.68
C TYR A 130 2.23 -6.79 8.17
N PHE A 131 3.27 -7.49 8.65
CA PHE A 131 4.44 -6.87 9.24
C PHE A 131 5.69 -7.36 8.52
N ILE A 132 6.58 -6.44 8.18
CA ILE A 132 7.83 -6.71 7.49
C ILE A 132 8.97 -6.03 8.23
N GLY A 133 10.13 -6.69 8.29
CA GLY A 133 11.31 -6.18 8.99
C GLY A 133 11.65 -4.79 8.50
N LYS A 134 12.04 -3.91 9.41
CA LYS A 134 12.44 -2.53 9.10
C LYS A 134 13.78 -2.48 8.39
N TYR A 135 14.68 -3.39 8.76
CA TYR A 135 16.01 -3.58 8.21
C TYR A 135 16.17 -4.99 7.65
N GLU A 136 17.24 -5.21 6.90
CA GLU A 136 17.78 -6.55 6.65
C GLU A 136 18.16 -7.21 7.99
N VAL A 137 18.11 -8.54 8.08
CA VAL A 137 18.58 -9.25 9.27
C VAL A 137 20.09 -9.07 9.39
N THR A 138 20.55 -8.57 10.54
CA THR A 138 21.96 -8.27 10.76
C THR A 138 22.76 -9.50 11.19
N ALA A 139 24.09 -9.43 11.07
CA ALA A 139 25.00 -10.46 11.54
C ALA A 139 24.82 -10.77 13.04
N ARG A 140 24.55 -9.74 13.85
CA ARG A 140 24.24 -9.88 15.29
C ARG A 140 22.94 -10.65 15.53
N GLN A 141 21.86 -10.21 14.89
CA GLN A 141 20.53 -10.82 15.06
C GLN A 141 20.54 -12.29 14.60
N TYR A 142 21.21 -12.58 13.48
CA TYR A 142 21.42 -13.94 13.00
C TYR A 142 22.12 -14.82 14.03
N ALA A 143 23.23 -14.36 14.60
CA ALA A 143 23.99 -15.10 15.61
C ALA A 143 23.16 -15.37 16.88
N GLN A 144 22.44 -14.36 17.38
CA GLN A 144 21.58 -14.50 18.57
C GLN A 144 20.50 -15.57 18.38
N VAL A 145 19.77 -15.54 17.26
CA VAL A 145 18.73 -16.53 16.97
C VAL A 145 19.32 -17.92 16.76
N MET A 146 20.32 -18.04 15.88
CA MET A 146 20.84 -19.34 15.48
C MET A 146 21.58 -20.07 16.60
N SER A 147 22.12 -19.35 17.59
CA SER A 147 22.66 -19.95 18.82
C SER A 147 21.63 -20.80 19.58
N GLN A 148 20.33 -20.53 19.41
CA GLN A 148 19.25 -21.24 20.10
C GLN A 148 18.82 -22.53 19.37
N ALA A 149 19.31 -22.76 18.15
CA ALA A 149 18.82 -23.84 17.29
C ALA A 149 18.96 -25.24 17.94
N GLN A 150 20.10 -25.51 18.60
CA GLN A 150 20.36 -26.78 19.27
C GLN A 150 19.47 -26.95 20.50
N SER A 151 19.46 -25.96 21.40
CA SER A 151 18.60 -25.93 22.60
C SER A 151 17.12 -26.16 22.29
N LEU A 152 16.62 -25.60 21.18
CA LEU A 152 15.24 -25.81 20.75
C LEU A 152 15.01 -27.18 20.10
N ALA A 153 16.02 -27.77 19.47
CA ALA A 153 15.91 -29.05 18.79
C ALA A 153 15.94 -30.25 19.76
N ASN A 154 16.76 -30.20 20.82
CA ASN A 154 16.96 -31.35 21.69
C ASN A 154 16.91 -31.04 23.20
N GLY A 155 16.62 -29.80 23.59
CA GLY A 155 16.47 -29.40 24.99
C GLY A 155 17.79 -29.13 25.74
N GLU A 156 18.93 -29.09 25.05
CA GLU A 156 20.19 -28.63 25.63
C GLU A 156 20.09 -27.21 26.19
N ALA A 157 20.96 -26.86 27.14
CA ALA A 157 21.00 -25.50 27.67
C ALA A 157 21.35 -24.50 26.55
N ALA A 158 20.58 -23.41 26.47
CA ALA A 158 20.89 -22.34 25.54
C ALA A 158 22.31 -21.80 25.81
N PRO A 159 23.20 -21.76 24.81
CA PRO A 159 24.53 -21.20 24.99
C PRO A 159 24.45 -19.69 25.23
N ALA A 160 25.50 -19.12 25.84
CA ALA A 160 25.67 -17.68 25.87
C ALA A 160 25.80 -17.17 24.41
N CYS A 161 25.04 -16.14 24.05
CA CYS A 161 25.13 -15.58 22.71
C CYS A 161 26.47 -14.85 22.52
N ASP A 162 27.41 -15.49 21.83
CA ASP A 162 28.58 -14.80 21.27
C ASP A 162 28.16 -14.12 19.96
N ALA A 163 27.58 -12.93 20.09
CA ALA A 163 27.06 -12.16 18.96
C ALA A 163 27.98 -10.99 18.64
N PRO A 164 28.29 -10.72 17.35
CA PRO A 164 29.09 -9.57 16.97
C PRO A 164 28.56 -8.25 17.57
N THR A 165 29.48 -7.41 18.02
CA THR A 165 29.20 -6.10 18.61
C THR A 165 29.64 -4.95 17.70
N GLY A 166 29.24 -3.72 18.03
CA GLY A 166 29.61 -2.53 17.27
C GLY A 166 29.10 -2.54 15.83
N MET A 167 29.84 -1.88 14.93
CA MET A 167 29.41 -1.73 13.52
C MET A 167 29.38 -3.05 12.75
N ALA A 168 30.26 -4.01 13.07
CA ALA A 168 30.30 -5.31 12.41
C ALA A 168 29.01 -6.11 12.68
N GLY A 169 28.46 -6.02 13.90
CA GLY A 169 27.18 -6.65 14.22
C GLY A 169 25.98 -6.06 13.50
N ARG A 170 26.08 -4.81 13.02
CA ARG A 170 25.03 -4.12 12.26
C ARG A 170 25.06 -4.36 10.76
N LEU A 171 26.07 -5.04 10.23
CA LEU A 171 26.10 -5.41 8.81
C LEU A 171 24.99 -6.41 8.51
N PRO A 172 24.33 -6.36 7.35
CA PRO A 172 23.39 -7.38 6.94
C PRO A 172 24.09 -8.75 6.87
N LYS A 173 23.39 -9.80 7.32
CA LYS A 173 23.90 -11.15 7.22
C LYS A 173 23.75 -11.66 5.79
N VAL A 174 24.89 -11.81 5.12
CA VAL A 174 25.04 -12.38 3.78
C VAL A 174 25.79 -13.72 3.83
N LYS A 175 26.11 -14.29 2.66
CA LYS A 175 26.70 -15.64 2.49
C LYS A 175 25.83 -16.71 3.14
N LEU A 176 24.54 -16.61 2.88
CA LEU A 176 23.55 -17.57 3.33
C LEU A 176 22.98 -18.32 2.14
N SER A 177 22.63 -19.58 2.37
CA SER A 177 21.72 -20.28 1.48
C SER A 177 20.28 -19.88 1.74
N ARG A 178 19.41 -20.24 0.80
CA ARG A 178 17.97 -20.12 0.97
C ARG A 178 17.47 -20.90 2.20
N PHE A 179 18.00 -22.08 2.43
CA PHE A 179 17.60 -22.96 3.52
C PHE A 179 18.05 -22.42 4.88
N GLU A 180 19.22 -21.78 4.96
CA GLU A 180 19.68 -21.11 6.18
C GLU A 180 18.79 -19.92 6.57
N ALA A 181 18.35 -19.12 5.59
CA ALA A 181 17.42 -18.03 5.84
C ALA A 181 16.04 -18.52 6.31
N GLU A 182 15.52 -19.60 5.72
CA GLU A 182 14.29 -20.26 6.20
C GLU A 182 14.47 -20.87 7.59
N ARG A 183 15.64 -21.46 7.85
CA ARG A 183 15.98 -22.03 9.16
C ARG A 183 16.01 -20.96 10.24
N PHE A 184 16.53 -19.76 9.95
CA PHE A 184 16.44 -18.63 10.87
C PHE A 184 14.99 -18.32 11.24
N GLY A 185 14.09 -18.23 10.25
CA GLY A 185 12.65 -18.00 10.49
C GLY A 185 12.03 -19.07 11.39
N ALA A 186 12.36 -20.34 11.15
CA ALA A 186 11.89 -21.46 11.96
C ALA A 186 12.41 -21.41 13.40
N VAL A 187 13.71 -21.17 13.60
CA VAL A 187 14.33 -21.09 14.93
C VAL A 187 13.78 -19.89 15.70
N TYR A 188 13.66 -18.73 15.06
CA TYR A 188 13.14 -17.54 15.74
C TYR A 188 11.67 -17.70 16.12
N SER A 189 10.85 -18.26 15.23
CA SER A 189 9.45 -18.59 15.53
C SER A 189 9.32 -19.53 16.72
N ALA A 190 10.10 -20.62 16.74
CA ALA A 190 10.08 -21.57 17.85
C ALA A 190 10.51 -20.92 19.18
N TRP A 191 11.53 -20.06 19.14
CA TRP A 191 11.97 -19.32 20.32
C TRP A 191 10.90 -18.36 20.84
N LEU A 192 10.26 -17.57 19.96
CA LEU A 192 9.19 -16.66 20.31
C LEU A 192 7.97 -17.41 20.88
N LEU A 193 7.56 -18.52 20.25
CA LEU A 193 6.45 -19.34 20.74
C LEU A 193 6.73 -19.93 22.12
N LYS A 194 7.99 -20.28 22.43
CA LYS A 194 8.38 -20.83 23.72
C LYS A 194 8.47 -19.77 24.83
N ASN A 195 8.97 -18.57 24.52
CA ASN A 195 9.35 -17.58 25.53
C ASN A 195 8.46 -16.32 25.56
N HIS A 196 7.82 -15.98 24.45
CA HIS A 196 7.12 -14.70 24.23
C HIS A 196 5.86 -14.85 23.38
N ARG A 197 5.12 -15.95 23.55
CA ARG A 197 3.92 -16.26 22.75
C ARG A 197 2.86 -15.14 22.82
N ASP A 198 2.74 -14.50 23.97
CA ASP A 198 1.82 -13.40 24.26
C ASP A 198 2.09 -12.13 23.43
N LEU A 199 3.33 -11.95 22.96
CA LEU A 199 3.74 -10.83 22.11
C LEU A 199 3.45 -11.07 20.62
N LEU A 200 2.98 -12.26 20.23
CA LEU A 200 2.68 -12.56 18.83
C LEU A 200 1.24 -12.14 18.46
N PRO A 201 1.03 -11.58 17.27
CA PRO A 201 -0.32 -11.41 16.74
C PRO A 201 -0.98 -12.77 16.50
N VAL A 202 -2.30 -12.83 16.62
CA VAL A 202 -3.07 -14.08 16.46
C VAL A 202 -4.16 -13.83 15.43
N SER A 203 -4.01 -14.37 14.22
CA SER A 203 -5.03 -14.28 13.17
C SER A 203 -6.33 -14.93 13.63
N GLY A 204 -7.41 -14.15 13.69
CA GLY A 204 -8.68 -14.63 14.19
C GLY A 204 -8.69 -14.74 15.71
N ARG A 205 -8.06 -13.79 16.40
CA ARG A 205 -8.05 -13.75 17.87
C ARG A 205 -9.49 -13.74 18.40
N GLY A 206 -9.85 -14.79 19.12
CA GLY A 206 -11.13 -14.97 19.79
C GLY A 206 -10.97 -15.10 21.30
N SER A 207 -12.00 -15.63 21.97
CA SER A 207 -11.95 -15.97 23.39
C SER A 207 -11.00 -17.15 23.68
N ASP A 208 -10.91 -18.10 22.74
CA ASP A 208 -9.91 -19.16 22.76
C ASP A 208 -8.77 -18.79 21.80
N THR A 209 -7.55 -18.70 22.32
CA THR A 209 -6.37 -18.34 21.51
C THR A 209 -5.86 -19.53 20.69
N GLU A 210 -6.22 -20.76 21.03
CA GLU A 210 -5.81 -21.97 20.29
C GLU A 210 -6.60 -22.15 18.99
N ASP A 211 -7.78 -21.55 18.87
CA ASP A 211 -8.56 -21.56 17.63
C ASP A 211 -8.04 -20.57 16.58
N GLY A 212 -7.22 -19.60 17.00
CA GLY A 212 -6.59 -18.61 16.15
C GLY A 212 -5.25 -19.08 15.56
N GLY A 213 -4.81 -18.41 14.49
CA GLY A 213 -3.51 -18.65 13.88
C GLY A 213 -2.45 -17.78 14.54
N VAL A 214 -1.69 -18.32 15.49
CA VAL A 214 -0.57 -17.60 16.12
C VAL A 214 0.46 -17.21 15.06
N GLY A 215 0.95 -15.98 15.16
CA GLY A 215 1.94 -15.44 14.25
C GLY A 215 3.28 -16.17 14.32
N PHE A 216 4.00 -16.21 13.22
CA PHE A 216 5.33 -16.80 13.09
C PHE A 216 6.18 -16.00 12.10
N VAL A 217 7.49 -16.10 12.25
CA VAL A 217 8.48 -15.42 11.42
C VAL A 217 8.78 -16.26 10.18
N ARG A 218 8.79 -15.61 9.02
CA ARG A 218 9.16 -16.21 7.73
C ARG A 218 9.85 -15.19 6.84
N LEU A 219 10.30 -15.62 5.67
CA LEU A 219 10.67 -14.70 4.61
C LEU A 219 9.42 -14.01 4.06
N PRO A 220 9.48 -12.72 3.68
CA PRO A 220 8.38 -12.04 3.00
C PRO A 220 8.12 -12.72 1.66
N THR A 221 6.87 -12.75 1.23
CA THR A 221 6.56 -13.10 -0.16
C THR A 221 7.07 -12.00 -1.10
N GLU A 222 7.23 -12.31 -2.37
CA GLU A 222 7.65 -11.34 -3.39
C GLU A 222 6.66 -10.17 -3.46
N VAL A 223 5.36 -10.45 -3.34
CA VAL A 223 4.30 -9.44 -3.37
C VAL A 223 4.32 -8.54 -2.13
N GLU A 224 4.49 -9.12 -0.93
CA GLU A 224 4.62 -8.34 0.31
C GLU A 224 5.86 -7.46 0.31
N TRP A 225 6.98 -8.00 -0.17
CA TRP A 225 8.24 -7.27 -0.25
C TRP A 225 8.12 -6.08 -1.21
N GLU A 226 7.63 -6.31 -2.42
CA GLU A 226 7.60 -5.29 -3.45
C GLU A 226 6.54 -4.20 -3.16
N PHE A 227 5.38 -4.59 -2.62
CA PHE A 227 4.38 -3.61 -2.18
C PHE A 227 4.93 -2.70 -1.07
N ALA A 228 5.60 -3.27 -0.08
CA ALA A 228 6.23 -2.53 1.00
C ALA A 228 7.38 -1.65 0.48
N ALA A 229 8.23 -2.18 -0.40
CA ALA A 229 9.35 -1.49 -1.02
C ALA A 229 8.91 -0.23 -1.79
N ARG A 230 7.77 -0.30 -2.49
CA ARG A 230 7.18 0.82 -3.25
C ARG A 230 6.52 1.89 -2.38
N GLY A 231 6.40 1.67 -1.07
CA GLY A 231 5.78 2.60 -0.11
C GLY A 231 4.34 2.27 0.27
N ALA A 232 3.79 1.13 -0.19
CA ALA A 232 2.52 0.55 0.26
C ALA A 232 1.38 1.57 0.49
N GLN A 233 0.83 1.62 1.70
CA GLN A 233 -0.27 2.53 2.06
C GLN A 233 0.10 4.01 2.05
N ALA A 234 1.38 4.38 2.04
CA ALA A 234 1.82 5.77 2.19
C ALA A 234 1.82 6.54 0.85
N VAL A 235 1.70 5.85 -0.28
CA VAL A 235 1.88 6.43 -1.62
C VAL A 235 0.62 6.27 -2.48
N SER A 236 0.48 7.08 -3.53
CA SER A 236 -0.64 6.90 -4.47
C SER A 236 -0.42 5.68 -5.38
N ARG A 237 -1.48 5.18 -6.04
CA ARG A 237 -1.35 4.10 -7.04
C ARG A 237 -0.38 4.50 -8.17
N GLN A 238 -0.43 5.76 -8.60
CA GLN A 238 0.44 6.28 -9.65
C GLN A 238 1.91 6.27 -9.22
N ASP A 239 2.21 6.68 -7.98
CA ASP A 239 3.58 6.68 -7.48
C ASP A 239 4.13 5.26 -7.31
N MET A 240 3.27 4.29 -6.94
CA MET A 240 3.67 2.89 -6.86
C MET A 240 4.13 2.32 -8.19
N ASP A 241 3.58 2.76 -9.32
CA ASP A 241 3.94 2.27 -10.66
C ASP A 241 5.31 2.80 -11.13
N GLY A 242 5.92 3.71 -10.35
CA GLY A 242 7.26 4.24 -10.61
C GLY A 242 8.36 3.17 -10.61
N ARG A 243 9.49 3.50 -11.25
CA ARG A 243 10.69 2.64 -11.26
C ARG A 243 11.25 2.45 -9.85
N LEU A 244 11.31 3.53 -9.08
CA LEU A 244 11.72 3.55 -7.68
C LEU A 244 10.55 4.08 -6.83
N PHE A 245 10.62 3.84 -5.52
CA PHE A 245 9.68 4.46 -4.60
C PHE A 245 9.84 5.99 -4.61
N PRO A 246 8.77 6.76 -4.36
CA PRO A 246 8.85 8.22 -4.31
C PRO A 246 9.75 8.65 -3.16
N ARG A 247 10.70 9.55 -3.45
CA ARG A 247 11.73 10.02 -2.51
C ARG A 247 11.93 11.53 -2.61
N ARG A 248 10.87 12.24 -2.96
CA ARG A 248 10.84 13.69 -3.04
C ARG A 248 10.94 14.28 -1.64
N ILE A 249 11.84 15.24 -1.46
CA ILE A 249 12.00 15.98 -0.22
C ILE A 249 11.09 17.21 -0.28
N GLU A 250 10.50 17.61 0.85
CA GLU A 250 9.70 18.83 0.90
C GLU A 250 10.53 20.04 0.45
N GLY A 251 9.99 20.83 -0.48
CA GLY A 251 10.70 21.96 -1.08
C GLY A 251 11.65 21.61 -2.24
N SER A 252 11.81 20.33 -2.63
CA SER A 252 12.57 19.95 -3.82
C SER A 252 11.70 19.91 -5.09
N GLU A 253 12.31 20.16 -6.26
CA GLU A 253 11.62 20.06 -7.56
C GLU A 253 11.40 18.61 -8.02
N GLY A 254 12.11 17.65 -7.43
CA GLY A 254 12.00 16.22 -7.75
C GLY A 254 12.66 15.32 -6.71
N ASP A 255 12.78 14.04 -7.05
CA ASP A 255 13.49 13.06 -6.23
C ASP A 255 14.97 13.42 -6.07
N GLY A 256 15.51 13.20 -4.86
CA GLY A 256 16.94 13.35 -4.61
C GLY A 256 17.79 12.25 -5.26
N PRO A 257 19.13 12.37 -5.19
CA PRO A 257 20.06 11.37 -5.71
C PRO A 257 19.85 10.02 -4.98
N LEU A 258 19.87 8.90 -5.72
CA LEU A 258 19.60 7.58 -5.12
C LEU A 258 20.59 7.23 -3.99
N ALA A 259 21.80 7.79 -4.04
CA ALA A 259 22.86 7.61 -3.05
C ALA A 259 22.46 7.97 -1.60
N ASP A 260 21.44 8.81 -1.40
CA ASP A 260 20.97 9.15 -0.05
C ASP A 260 20.05 8.05 0.54
N TRP A 261 19.46 7.20 -0.32
CA TRP A 261 18.54 6.12 0.05
C TRP A 261 19.09 4.71 -0.13
N ALA A 262 20.16 4.53 -0.92
CA ALA A 262 20.66 3.22 -1.29
C ALA A 262 22.19 3.11 -1.17
N VAL A 263 22.66 1.89 -0.94
CA VAL A 263 24.08 1.52 -0.96
C VAL A 263 24.35 0.70 -2.22
N PHE A 264 25.10 1.25 -3.17
CA PHE A 264 25.36 0.63 -4.47
C PHE A 264 26.73 1.02 -5.00
N ASN A 265 27.15 0.43 -6.11
CA ASN A 265 28.44 0.72 -6.74
C ASN A 265 28.38 2.02 -7.54
N GLN A 266 29.00 3.07 -7.00
CA GLN A 266 29.05 4.40 -7.61
C GLN A 266 30.22 4.49 -8.60
N VAL A 267 29.93 4.29 -9.89
CA VAL A 267 30.95 4.36 -10.97
C VAL A 267 31.30 5.82 -11.35
N ALA A 268 30.37 6.76 -11.20
CA ALA A 268 30.58 8.18 -11.48
C ALA A 268 30.43 9.03 -10.20
N GLY A 269 31.39 9.94 -9.94
CA GLY A 269 31.35 10.82 -8.76
C GLY A 269 31.59 10.13 -7.41
N GLY A 270 31.97 8.84 -7.41
CA GLY A 270 32.23 8.06 -6.19
C GLY A 270 33.48 8.53 -5.44
N THR A 271 33.55 8.22 -4.14
CA THR A 271 34.65 8.60 -3.23
C THR A 271 35.98 7.88 -3.50
N GLY A 272 36.04 7.02 -4.52
CA GLY A 272 37.16 6.11 -4.79
C GLY A 272 37.23 4.90 -3.85
N GLN A 273 36.29 4.76 -2.91
CA GLN A 273 36.19 3.59 -2.04
C GLN A 273 35.56 2.40 -2.77
N ALA A 274 36.12 1.21 -2.56
CA ALA A 274 35.54 -0.02 -3.08
C ALA A 274 34.12 -0.23 -2.52
N ALA A 275 33.19 -0.64 -3.38
CA ALA A 275 31.85 -0.98 -2.99
C ALA A 275 31.87 -2.07 -1.90
N ARG A 276 31.12 -1.85 -0.81
CA ARG A 276 31.04 -2.77 0.33
C ARG A 276 29.68 -2.71 1.00
N LEU A 277 29.36 -3.74 1.77
CA LEU A 277 28.24 -3.73 2.72
C LEU A 277 28.40 -2.59 3.72
N MET A 278 27.27 -2.01 4.12
CA MET A 278 27.21 -0.96 5.12
C MET A 278 26.34 -1.40 6.29
N PRO A 279 26.55 -0.86 7.49
CA PRO A 279 25.61 -1.07 8.59
C PRO A 279 24.19 -0.66 8.20
N VAL A 280 23.21 -1.43 8.62
CA VAL A 280 21.79 -1.13 8.34
C VAL A 280 21.41 0.25 8.88
N GLY A 281 20.47 0.91 8.20
CA GLY A 281 19.95 2.22 8.62
C GLY A 281 20.93 3.38 8.45
N THR A 282 21.94 3.23 7.58
CA THR A 282 22.89 4.31 7.23
C THR A 282 22.36 5.26 6.15
N LYS A 283 21.37 4.82 5.37
CA LYS A 283 20.68 5.60 4.35
C LYS A 283 19.28 6.05 4.81
N LEU A 284 18.62 6.89 4.03
CA LEU A 284 17.24 7.32 4.27
C LEU A 284 16.24 6.19 3.97
N PRO A 285 15.12 6.10 4.71
CA PRO A 285 14.12 5.08 4.49
C PRO A 285 13.21 5.40 3.29
N ASN A 286 12.47 4.38 2.85
CA ASN A 286 11.33 4.56 1.94
C ASN A 286 10.11 5.17 2.67
N PRO A 287 8.99 5.46 1.97
CA PRO A 287 7.83 6.15 2.54
C PRO A 287 7.16 5.51 3.77
N ILE A 288 7.37 4.20 4.00
CA ILE A 288 6.81 3.49 5.17
C ILE A 288 7.85 3.27 6.27
N GLY A 289 9.06 3.84 6.14
CA GLY A 289 10.10 3.72 7.15
C GLY A 289 10.96 2.46 7.03
N MET A 290 10.91 1.74 5.89
CA MET A 290 11.85 0.63 5.64
C MET A 290 13.18 1.17 5.12
N PHE A 291 14.27 0.60 5.62
CA PHE A 291 15.63 0.94 5.25
C PHE A 291 16.24 -0.15 4.37
N ASP A 292 17.25 0.24 3.60
CA ASP A 292 18.08 -0.66 2.80
C ASP A 292 17.24 -1.44 1.77
N VAL A 293 16.10 -0.88 1.32
CA VAL A 293 15.18 -1.50 0.35
C VAL A 293 15.82 -1.67 -1.03
N ILE A 294 16.73 -0.76 -1.39
CA ILE A 294 17.49 -0.79 -2.63
C ILE A 294 18.98 -0.80 -2.29
N GLY A 295 19.71 -1.76 -2.87
CA GLY A 295 21.14 -1.91 -2.61
C GLY A 295 21.43 -2.60 -1.28
N ASN A 296 22.60 -2.32 -0.71
CA ASN A 296 23.17 -3.01 0.46
C ASN A 296 23.26 -4.53 0.24
N ALA A 297 22.36 -5.36 0.76
CA ALA A 297 22.26 -6.78 0.41
C ALA A 297 20.99 -7.08 -0.38
N ALA A 298 21.10 -7.95 -1.39
CA ALA A 298 19.92 -8.48 -2.07
C ALA A 298 19.14 -9.37 -1.11
N GLU A 299 17.81 -9.33 -1.18
CA GLU A 299 16.97 -9.95 -0.16
C GLU A 299 16.17 -11.13 -0.71
N MET A 300 16.35 -12.31 -0.11
CA MET A 300 15.58 -13.51 -0.45
C MET A 300 14.10 -13.35 -0.09
N VAL A 301 13.20 -13.73 -1.01
CA VAL A 301 11.74 -13.74 -0.80
C VAL A 301 11.15 -15.13 -0.98
N GLN A 302 9.98 -15.40 -0.43
CA GLN A 302 9.50 -16.74 -0.11
C GLN A 302 9.39 -17.69 -1.33
N GLU A 303 9.01 -17.19 -2.50
CA GLU A 303 8.63 -17.99 -3.65
C GLU A 303 9.80 -18.43 -4.54
N SER A 304 9.58 -19.51 -5.29
CA SER A 304 10.42 -19.87 -6.44
C SER A 304 10.27 -18.84 -7.56
N PHE A 305 11.34 -18.65 -8.32
CA PHE A 305 11.35 -17.78 -9.47
C PHE A 305 10.43 -18.32 -10.57
N GLN A 306 9.67 -17.41 -11.17
CA GLN A 306 8.83 -17.67 -12.33
C GLN A 306 8.99 -16.48 -13.27
N LEU A 307 9.24 -16.74 -14.56
CA LEU A 307 9.26 -15.69 -15.59
C LEU A 307 7.91 -14.95 -15.63
N VAL A 308 7.97 -13.71 -16.09
CA VAL A 308 6.80 -12.91 -16.44
C VAL A 308 6.38 -13.25 -17.86
N HIS A 309 5.11 -13.64 -18.02
CA HIS A 309 4.49 -13.97 -19.29
C HIS A 309 3.13 -13.28 -19.38
N ALA A 310 2.98 -12.37 -20.35
CA ALA A 310 1.73 -11.65 -20.62
C ALA A 310 1.07 -11.03 -19.37
N GLY A 311 1.86 -10.36 -18.52
CA GLY A 311 1.34 -9.67 -17.34
C GLY A 311 1.03 -10.58 -16.12
N ARG A 312 1.42 -11.86 -16.15
CA ARG A 312 1.33 -12.79 -15.02
C ARG A 312 2.62 -13.60 -14.85
N ARG A 313 2.74 -14.36 -13.74
CA ARG A 313 3.80 -15.37 -13.58
C ARG A 313 3.54 -16.57 -14.51
N GLN A 314 4.59 -17.10 -15.14
CA GLN A 314 4.51 -18.33 -15.93
C GLN A 314 4.33 -19.57 -15.05
N GLY A 315 4.04 -20.72 -15.65
CA GLY A 315 3.76 -21.96 -14.90
C GLY A 315 4.99 -22.75 -14.42
N ALA A 316 6.21 -22.43 -14.87
CA ALA A 316 7.42 -23.15 -14.47
C ALA A 316 8.12 -22.47 -13.29
N TYR A 317 8.50 -23.28 -12.29
CA TYR A 317 9.17 -22.86 -11.06
C TYR A 317 10.67 -23.14 -11.17
N GLY A 318 11.47 -22.10 -10.94
CA GLY A 318 12.93 -22.13 -11.02
C GLY A 318 13.59 -22.05 -9.65
N GLY A 319 14.72 -21.33 -9.61
CA GLY A 319 15.51 -21.07 -8.40
C GLY A 319 14.78 -20.19 -7.38
N PHE A 320 15.50 -19.61 -6.43
CA PHE A 320 14.92 -18.66 -5.48
C PHE A 320 15.02 -17.22 -6.01
N VAL A 321 14.09 -16.37 -5.57
CA VAL A 321 14.05 -14.96 -5.94
C VAL A 321 14.81 -14.12 -4.92
N ALA A 322 15.66 -13.21 -5.41
CA ALA A 322 16.21 -12.11 -4.62
C ALA A 322 15.77 -10.75 -5.17
N LYS A 323 15.46 -9.81 -4.26
CA LYS A 323 14.92 -8.48 -4.54
C LYS A 323 15.88 -7.37 -4.07
N GLY A 324 15.60 -6.11 -4.43
CA GLY A 324 16.31 -4.92 -3.94
C GLY A 324 17.66 -4.61 -4.58
N GLY A 325 18.33 -5.60 -5.16
CA GLY A 325 19.71 -5.43 -5.64
C GLY A 325 20.70 -5.37 -4.47
N ASN A 326 21.97 -5.11 -4.73
CA ASN A 326 23.02 -5.16 -3.71
C ASN A 326 24.09 -4.09 -3.95
N TYR A 327 25.04 -3.99 -3.01
CA TYR A 327 26.09 -2.99 -3.02
C TYR A 327 27.02 -3.01 -4.24
N LEU A 328 27.09 -4.11 -5.01
CA LEU A 328 27.89 -4.22 -6.24
C LEU A 328 27.14 -3.74 -7.50
N GLU A 329 25.84 -3.51 -7.41
CA GLU A 329 25.01 -3.08 -8.53
C GLU A 329 25.25 -1.61 -8.88
N GLY A 330 25.13 -1.27 -10.17
CA GLY A 330 25.14 0.13 -10.60
C GLY A 330 23.78 0.78 -10.48
N GLU A 331 23.74 2.11 -10.32
CA GLU A 331 22.50 2.88 -10.18
C GLU A 331 21.45 2.57 -11.26
N GLY A 332 21.86 2.46 -12.52
CA GLY A 332 20.95 2.23 -13.65
C GLY A 332 20.25 0.86 -13.65
N THR A 333 20.74 -0.13 -12.90
CA THR A 333 20.12 -1.46 -12.83
C THR A 333 19.16 -1.62 -11.65
N LEU A 334 19.17 -0.67 -10.71
CA LEU A 334 18.41 -0.75 -9.47
C LEU A 334 16.99 -0.16 -9.64
N PHE A 335 15.99 -0.93 -9.22
CA PHE A 335 14.59 -0.53 -9.17
C PHE A 335 13.80 -1.47 -8.25
N THR A 336 12.66 -1.03 -7.72
CA THR A 336 11.88 -1.80 -6.73
C THR A 336 11.30 -3.10 -7.31
N GLY A 337 10.96 -3.09 -8.59
CA GLY A 337 10.48 -4.27 -9.33
C GLY A 337 11.56 -5.29 -9.70
N MET A 338 12.84 -5.02 -9.42
CA MET A 338 13.96 -5.87 -9.84
C MET A 338 13.84 -7.27 -9.24
N ARG A 339 14.17 -8.28 -10.05
CA ARG A 339 14.20 -9.70 -9.67
C ARG A 339 15.50 -10.32 -10.13
N ARG A 340 16.10 -11.12 -9.26
CA ARG A 340 17.18 -12.05 -9.61
C ARG A 340 16.79 -13.47 -9.27
N GLU A 341 17.16 -14.37 -10.15
CA GLU A 341 17.06 -15.81 -9.92
C GLU A 341 18.45 -16.34 -9.55
N TYR A 342 18.50 -17.11 -8.47
CA TYR A 342 19.68 -17.86 -8.06
C TYR A 342 19.32 -19.34 -7.91
N PRO A 343 20.21 -20.28 -8.29
CA PRO A 343 19.97 -21.70 -8.07
C PRO A 343 19.93 -22.02 -6.58
N LEU A 344 19.26 -23.10 -6.19
CA LEU A 344 19.26 -23.55 -4.78
C LEU A 344 20.56 -24.26 -4.39
N PHE A 345 21.25 -24.87 -5.36
CA PHE A 345 22.49 -25.62 -5.17
C PHE A 345 23.55 -25.20 -6.18
N ALA A 346 24.80 -25.22 -5.75
CA ALA A 346 25.95 -25.09 -6.63
C ALA A 346 26.19 -26.40 -7.41
N ALA A 347 27.08 -26.36 -8.41
CA ALA A 347 27.38 -27.51 -9.26
C ALA A 347 28.00 -28.71 -8.50
N ASP A 348 28.62 -28.46 -7.34
CA ASP A 348 29.18 -29.49 -6.46
C ASP A 348 28.16 -30.09 -5.47
N GLY A 349 26.89 -29.65 -5.54
CA GLY A 349 25.80 -30.10 -4.68
C GLY A 349 25.71 -29.37 -3.34
N THR A 350 26.60 -28.43 -3.04
CA THR A 350 26.48 -27.59 -1.84
C THR A 350 25.34 -26.59 -1.98
N GLU A 351 24.76 -26.16 -0.85
CA GLU A 351 23.71 -25.14 -0.87
C GLU A 351 24.26 -23.82 -1.42
N GLN A 352 23.54 -23.23 -2.38
CA GLN A 352 24.00 -22.00 -3.03
C GLN A 352 23.95 -20.83 -2.07
N ASN A 353 25.09 -20.16 -1.90
CA ASN A 353 25.21 -18.87 -1.22
C ASN A 353 26.05 -17.89 -2.06
N ASN A 354 26.06 -16.61 -1.69
CA ASN A 354 26.96 -15.60 -2.28
C ASN A 354 27.20 -14.42 -1.32
N GLU A 355 28.21 -13.60 -1.65
CA GLU A 355 28.68 -12.45 -0.85
C GLU A 355 27.68 -11.31 -0.71
N THR A 356 26.62 -11.27 -1.51
CA THR A 356 25.75 -10.09 -1.64
C THR A 356 24.30 -10.35 -1.24
N THR A 357 23.92 -11.60 -0.98
CA THR A 357 22.52 -11.98 -0.72
C THR A 357 22.32 -12.31 0.74
N GLY A 358 21.42 -11.56 1.36
CA GLY A 358 20.89 -11.77 2.70
C GLY A 358 19.36 -11.87 2.65
N PHE A 359 18.69 -11.38 3.68
CA PHE A 359 17.24 -11.42 3.76
C PHE A 359 16.70 -10.44 4.79
N ARG A 360 15.40 -10.18 4.72
CA ARG A 360 14.61 -9.66 5.83
C ARG A 360 13.49 -10.63 6.16
N VAL A 361 12.80 -10.39 7.27
CA VAL A 361 11.70 -11.24 7.73
C VAL A 361 10.35 -10.54 7.64
N ALA A 362 9.29 -11.34 7.63
CA ALA A 362 7.90 -10.92 7.78
C ALA A 362 7.20 -11.79 8.82
N ILE A 363 6.06 -11.32 9.33
CA ILE A 363 5.21 -12.08 10.24
C ILE A 363 4.02 -12.63 9.46
N GLY A 364 3.97 -13.97 9.38
CA GLY A 364 2.83 -14.71 8.86
C GLY A 364 1.98 -15.33 9.95
N ALA A 365 0.81 -15.84 9.58
CA ALA A 365 -0.07 -16.68 10.37
C ALA A 365 -0.79 -17.67 9.44
N LEU A 366 -1.53 -18.61 10.02
CA LEU A 366 -2.45 -19.45 9.26
C LEU A 366 -3.47 -18.58 8.53
N SER A 367 -3.68 -18.86 7.23
CA SER A 367 -4.67 -18.13 6.41
C SER A 367 -6.10 -18.53 6.74
N ALA A 368 -6.33 -19.77 7.18
CA ALA A 368 -7.64 -20.30 7.55
C ALA A 368 -7.64 -20.92 8.96
N PRO A 369 -7.42 -20.12 10.02
CA PRO A 369 -7.53 -20.61 11.39
C PRO A 369 -8.97 -21.00 11.69
N ARG A 370 -9.18 -21.94 12.63
CA ARG A 370 -10.51 -22.46 12.99
C ARG A 370 -11.49 -21.35 13.34
N SER A 371 -11.02 -20.34 14.08
CA SER A 371 -11.80 -19.18 14.49
C SER A 371 -12.31 -18.32 13.33
N ARG A 372 -11.70 -18.38 12.14
CA ARG A 372 -12.14 -17.64 10.93
C ARG A 372 -12.85 -18.50 9.90
N TYR A 373 -12.93 -19.82 10.08
CA TYR A 373 -13.48 -20.71 9.06
C TYR A 373 -14.93 -20.35 8.69
N LYS A 374 -15.75 -20.00 9.68
CA LYS A 374 -17.12 -19.52 9.46
C LYS A 374 -17.15 -18.22 8.64
N GLU A 375 -16.35 -17.21 9.00
CA GLU A 375 -16.26 -15.94 8.27
C GLU A 375 -15.79 -16.16 6.82
N LEU A 376 -14.77 -17.02 6.61
CA LEU A 376 -14.25 -17.35 5.28
C LEU A 376 -15.30 -18.06 4.43
N PHE A 377 -16.03 -19.01 5.00
CA PHE A 377 -17.08 -19.72 4.30
C PHE A 377 -18.25 -18.79 3.93
N GLU A 378 -18.68 -17.92 4.85
CA GLU A 378 -19.71 -16.91 4.58
C GLU A 378 -19.27 -15.91 3.48
N GLN A 379 -18.01 -15.49 3.47
CA GLN A 379 -17.44 -14.64 2.42
C GLN A 379 -17.42 -15.37 1.07
N TRP A 380 -16.88 -16.59 1.03
CA TRP A 380 -16.85 -17.41 -0.18
C TRP A 380 -18.24 -17.65 -0.77
N GLN A 381 -19.23 -17.94 0.09
CA GLN A 381 -20.62 -18.10 -0.33
C GLN A 381 -21.21 -16.82 -0.93
N LYS A 382 -20.73 -15.63 -0.53
CA LYS A 382 -21.20 -14.33 -1.01
C LYS A 382 -20.58 -13.92 -2.34
N GLU A 383 -19.29 -14.21 -2.58
CA GLU A 383 -18.54 -13.80 -3.78
C GLU A 383 -19.12 -14.37 -5.10
N GLY A 384 -19.88 -15.46 -5.01
CA GLY A 384 -20.57 -16.09 -6.14
C GLY A 384 -22.04 -15.71 -6.30
N ARG A 385 -22.58 -14.78 -5.50
CA ARG A 385 -24.02 -14.41 -5.51
C ARG A 385 -24.31 -13.33 -6.53
N LEU A 386 -25.36 -13.51 -7.35
CA LEU A 386 -25.82 -12.45 -8.25
C LEU A 386 -26.41 -11.27 -7.47
N ALA A 387 -27.00 -11.51 -6.30
CA ALA A 387 -27.49 -10.47 -5.41
C ALA A 387 -26.36 -9.54 -4.92
N ALA A 388 -25.09 -9.94 -5.01
CA ALA A 388 -23.97 -9.07 -4.70
C ALA A 388 -23.70 -8.01 -5.80
N LEU A 389 -24.21 -8.22 -7.03
CA LEU A 389 -23.95 -7.36 -8.19
C LEU A 389 -24.94 -6.17 -8.30
N THR A 390 -26.16 -6.31 -7.76
CA THR A 390 -27.24 -5.32 -7.85
C THR A 390 -28.21 -5.46 -6.68
N ASP A 391 -28.77 -4.33 -6.22
CA ASP A 391 -29.81 -4.30 -5.19
C ASP A 391 -31.19 -4.71 -5.73
N ASP A 392 -31.34 -4.87 -7.05
CA ASP A 392 -32.60 -5.31 -7.68
C ASP A 392 -32.89 -6.81 -7.48
N ILE A 393 -31.86 -7.60 -7.13
CA ILE A 393 -31.99 -9.03 -6.86
C ILE A 393 -31.92 -9.21 -5.35
N THR A 394 -33.00 -9.72 -4.76
CA THR A 394 -33.02 -10.06 -3.35
C THR A 394 -32.34 -11.42 -3.11
N ASP A 395 -31.91 -11.68 -1.88
CA ASP A 395 -31.33 -12.97 -1.50
C ASP A 395 -32.31 -14.15 -1.67
N THR A 396 -33.63 -13.91 -1.70
CA THR A 396 -34.64 -14.94 -2.02
C THR A 396 -34.76 -15.23 -3.51
N ASP A 397 -34.47 -14.24 -4.35
CA ASP A 397 -34.57 -14.34 -5.80
C ASP A 397 -33.24 -14.71 -6.47
N ASP A 398 -32.17 -14.88 -5.69
CA ASP A 398 -30.84 -15.17 -6.23
C ASP A 398 -30.80 -16.56 -6.91
N PRO A 399 -30.58 -16.63 -8.23
CA PRO A 399 -30.59 -17.88 -8.97
C PRO A 399 -29.45 -18.81 -8.57
N THR A 400 -28.29 -18.31 -8.13
CA THR A 400 -27.19 -19.16 -7.63
C THR A 400 -27.57 -19.83 -6.32
N LYS A 401 -28.32 -19.15 -5.45
CA LYS A 401 -28.79 -19.72 -4.18
C LYS A 401 -29.88 -20.76 -4.41
N ARG A 402 -30.76 -20.49 -5.37
CA ARG A 402 -31.74 -21.47 -5.83
C ARG A 402 -31.07 -22.70 -6.44
N LEU A 403 -30.01 -22.52 -7.23
CA LEU A 403 -29.24 -23.61 -7.81
C LEU A 403 -28.51 -24.44 -6.74
N ASP A 404 -27.87 -23.81 -5.74
CA ASP A 404 -27.29 -24.53 -4.59
C ASP A 404 -28.34 -25.41 -3.90
N SER A 405 -29.57 -24.91 -3.74
CA SER A 405 -30.67 -25.65 -3.11
C SER A 405 -31.13 -26.84 -3.96
N ILE A 406 -31.17 -26.68 -5.29
CA ILE A 406 -31.49 -27.77 -6.23
C ILE A 406 -30.41 -28.86 -6.19
N ILE A 407 -29.13 -28.46 -6.19
CA ILE A 407 -27.99 -29.38 -6.09
C ILE A 407 -28.05 -30.17 -4.78
N ALA A 408 -28.30 -29.49 -3.66
CA ALA A 408 -28.38 -30.13 -2.34
C ALA A 408 -29.57 -31.10 -2.21
N ALA A 409 -30.67 -30.84 -2.92
CA ALA A 409 -31.87 -31.70 -2.91
C ALA A 409 -31.80 -32.85 -3.93
N SER A 410 -30.83 -32.85 -4.86
CA SER A 410 -30.69 -33.89 -5.87
C SER A 410 -30.21 -35.20 -5.26
N ALA A 411 -30.96 -36.29 -5.49
CA ALA A 411 -30.58 -37.64 -5.07
C ALA A 411 -29.70 -38.37 -6.09
N ASP A 412 -29.58 -37.86 -7.33
CA ASP A 412 -28.74 -38.43 -8.38
C ASP A 412 -27.31 -37.84 -8.29
N PRO A 413 -26.28 -38.65 -7.98
CA PRO A 413 -24.91 -38.19 -7.86
C PRO A 413 -24.32 -37.62 -9.15
N ARG A 414 -24.76 -38.13 -10.31
CA ARG A 414 -24.28 -37.64 -11.61
C ARG A 414 -24.85 -36.27 -11.91
N LEU A 415 -26.15 -36.09 -11.74
CA LEU A 415 -26.81 -34.80 -11.90
C LEU A 415 -26.27 -33.77 -10.90
N GLN A 416 -26.02 -34.19 -9.66
CA GLN A 416 -25.41 -33.34 -8.63
C GLN A 416 -24.01 -32.85 -9.05
N ALA A 417 -23.18 -33.73 -9.63
CA ALA A 417 -21.86 -33.38 -10.13
C ALA A 417 -21.94 -32.42 -11.34
N GLU A 418 -22.81 -32.70 -12.31
CA GLU A 418 -22.97 -31.86 -13.50
C GLU A 418 -23.50 -30.46 -13.14
N LEU A 419 -24.53 -30.36 -12.30
CA LEU A 419 -25.05 -29.07 -11.81
C LEU A 419 -24.03 -28.35 -10.92
N GLY A 420 -23.23 -29.09 -10.14
CA GLY A 420 -22.14 -28.55 -9.35
C GLY A 420 -21.10 -27.84 -10.21
N LEU A 421 -20.66 -28.45 -11.32
CA LEU A 421 -19.73 -27.83 -12.26
C LEU A 421 -20.28 -26.54 -12.85
N VAL A 422 -21.55 -26.55 -13.31
CA VAL A 422 -22.21 -25.35 -13.86
C VAL A 422 -22.33 -24.25 -12.82
N ASN A 423 -22.66 -24.59 -11.58
CA ASN A 423 -22.78 -23.62 -10.50
C ASN A 423 -21.44 -22.97 -10.14
N GLU A 424 -20.34 -23.74 -10.09
CA GLU A 424 -19.02 -23.20 -9.83
C GLU A 424 -18.51 -22.31 -10.99
N GLU A 425 -18.81 -22.67 -12.24
CA GLU A 425 -18.52 -21.81 -13.39
C GLU A 425 -19.35 -20.51 -13.36
N LEU A 426 -20.64 -20.59 -13.00
CA LEU A 426 -21.50 -19.43 -12.83
C LEU A 426 -20.96 -18.50 -11.73
N LYS A 427 -20.65 -19.03 -10.54
CA LYS A 427 -20.06 -18.26 -9.44
C LYS A 427 -18.76 -17.58 -9.86
N ARG A 428 -17.88 -18.28 -10.58
CA ARG A 428 -16.64 -17.72 -11.12
C ARG A 428 -16.90 -16.54 -12.06
N ASN A 429 -17.86 -16.66 -12.97
CA ASN A 429 -18.24 -15.57 -13.88
C ASN A 429 -18.84 -14.38 -13.12
N VAL A 430 -19.66 -14.64 -12.10
CA VAL A 430 -20.21 -13.62 -11.21
C VAL A 430 -19.09 -12.86 -10.51
N SER A 431 -18.09 -13.55 -9.95
CA SER A 431 -16.95 -12.89 -9.29
C SER A 431 -16.12 -12.04 -10.25
N LEU A 432 -15.92 -12.49 -11.50
CA LEU A 432 -15.25 -11.67 -12.53
C LEU A 432 -16.03 -10.40 -12.87
N ILE A 433 -17.36 -10.49 -12.96
CA ILE A 433 -18.24 -9.33 -13.19
C ILE A 433 -18.24 -8.40 -11.98
N ALA A 434 -18.31 -8.94 -10.75
CA ALA A 434 -18.29 -8.18 -9.51
C ALA A 434 -17.08 -7.26 -9.45
N ARG A 435 -15.91 -7.81 -9.80
CA ARG A 435 -14.65 -7.06 -9.85
C ARG A 435 -14.64 -5.92 -10.87
N GLN A 436 -15.13 -6.16 -12.09
CA GLN A 436 -15.25 -5.08 -13.09
C GLN A 436 -16.20 -3.98 -12.62
N ARG A 437 -17.28 -4.35 -11.94
CA ARG A 437 -18.24 -3.39 -11.36
C ARG A 437 -17.62 -2.58 -10.23
N GLU A 438 -16.78 -3.18 -9.39
CA GLU A 438 -16.03 -2.46 -8.35
C GLU A 438 -15.12 -1.37 -8.94
N GLU A 439 -14.33 -1.72 -9.95
CA GLU A 439 -13.45 -0.74 -10.63
C GLU A 439 -14.28 0.38 -11.30
N ALA A 440 -15.37 0.03 -11.97
CA ALA A 440 -16.26 0.99 -12.61
C ALA A 440 -16.95 1.94 -11.61
N ALA A 441 -17.38 1.42 -10.45
CA ALA A 441 -17.96 2.22 -9.38
C ALA A 441 -16.93 3.19 -8.79
N GLY A 442 -15.68 2.75 -8.63
CA GLY A 442 -14.61 3.63 -8.18
C GLY A 442 -14.34 4.77 -9.16
N ASN A 443 -14.20 4.46 -10.44
CA ASN A 443 -14.00 5.46 -11.50
C ASN A 443 -15.18 6.44 -11.60
N LEU A 444 -16.41 5.96 -11.42
CA LEU A 444 -17.61 6.80 -11.39
C LEU A 444 -17.55 7.82 -10.23
N ILE A 445 -17.20 7.40 -9.02
CA ILE A 445 -17.11 8.28 -7.85
C ILE A 445 -16.05 9.37 -8.09
N GLN A 446 -14.86 9.00 -8.59
CA GLN A 446 -13.81 9.97 -8.90
C GLN A 446 -14.25 10.95 -10.00
N SER A 447 -14.84 10.44 -11.08
CA SER A 447 -15.35 11.26 -12.18
C SER A 447 -16.43 12.23 -11.71
N ALA A 448 -17.40 11.76 -10.93
CA ALA A 448 -18.47 12.60 -10.40
C ALA A 448 -17.97 13.67 -9.43
N ALA A 449 -16.93 13.37 -8.63
CA ALA A 449 -16.26 14.35 -7.79
C ALA A 449 -15.61 15.47 -8.61
N LEU A 450 -14.97 15.13 -9.74
CA LEU A 450 -14.41 16.11 -10.68
C LEU A 450 -15.49 16.95 -11.37
N VAL A 451 -16.62 16.33 -11.77
CA VAL A 451 -17.76 17.07 -12.34
C VAL A 451 -18.33 18.07 -11.33
N ALA A 452 -18.50 17.67 -10.07
CA ALA A 452 -18.94 18.55 -8.99
C ALA A 452 -17.98 19.73 -8.74
N GLU A 453 -16.67 19.50 -8.90
CA GLU A 453 -15.67 20.56 -8.83
C GLU A 453 -15.76 21.52 -10.02
N THR A 454 -15.93 20.99 -11.23
CA THR A 454 -16.18 21.79 -12.44
C THR A 454 -17.42 22.67 -12.31
N ILE A 455 -18.52 22.15 -11.75
CA ILE A 455 -19.75 22.92 -11.46
C ILE A 455 -19.43 24.12 -10.55
N SER A 456 -18.64 23.90 -9.50
CA SER A 456 -18.25 24.99 -8.60
C SER A 456 -17.37 26.03 -9.28
N ASN A 457 -16.42 25.60 -10.12
CA ASN A 457 -15.59 26.50 -10.92
C ASN A 457 -16.41 27.33 -11.92
N TYR A 458 -17.41 26.73 -12.58
CA TYR A 458 -18.33 27.47 -13.43
C TYR A 458 -19.14 28.51 -12.65
N ASN A 459 -19.61 28.17 -11.45
CA ASN A 459 -20.34 29.12 -10.62
C ASN A 459 -19.47 30.31 -10.15
N ILE A 460 -18.20 30.06 -9.80
CA ILE A 460 -17.23 31.13 -9.48
C ILE A 460 -17.04 32.04 -10.70
N ARG A 461 -16.81 31.46 -11.89
CA ARG A 461 -16.65 32.21 -13.14
C ARG A 461 -17.89 33.04 -13.46
N LEU A 462 -19.09 32.47 -13.32
CA LEU A 462 -20.35 33.17 -13.52
C LEU A 462 -20.55 34.32 -12.53
N THR A 463 -20.15 34.14 -11.27
CA THR A 463 -20.21 35.19 -10.25
C THR A 463 -19.30 36.37 -10.62
N ASN A 464 -18.08 36.08 -11.07
CA ASN A 464 -17.14 37.08 -11.54
C ASN A 464 -17.64 37.81 -12.80
N LEU A 465 -18.19 37.07 -13.77
CA LEU A 465 -18.77 37.66 -14.98
C LEU A 465 -19.96 38.59 -14.66
N LYS A 466 -20.83 38.21 -13.72
CA LYS A 466 -21.93 39.07 -13.24
C LYS A 466 -21.40 40.36 -12.60
N LYS A 467 -20.33 40.27 -11.80
CA LYS A 467 -19.69 41.44 -11.20
C LYS A 467 -19.08 42.36 -12.28
N SER A 468 -18.37 41.79 -13.26
CA SER A 468 -17.81 42.55 -14.39
C SER A 468 -18.89 43.20 -15.24
N GLN A 469 -20.02 42.51 -15.47
CA GLN A 469 -21.18 43.07 -16.16
C GLN A 469 -21.75 44.28 -15.42
N GLN A 470 -21.93 44.17 -14.09
CA GLN A 470 -22.42 45.28 -13.25
C GLN A 470 -21.46 46.47 -13.28
N GLN A 471 -20.14 46.22 -13.26
CA GLN A 471 -19.12 47.27 -13.38
C GLN A 471 -19.14 47.96 -14.74
N ALA A 472 -19.25 47.20 -15.84
CA ALA A 472 -19.38 47.76 -17.19
C ALA A 472 -20.65 48.61 -17.33
N ALA A 473 -21.78 48.13 -16.79
CA ALA A 473 -23.03 48.88 -16.75
C ALA A 473 -22.89 50.19 -15.94
N ALA A 474 -22.23 50.15 -14.78
CA ALA A 474 -21.96 51.33 -13.97
C ALA A 474 -21.02 52.34 -14.67
N ALA A 475 -20.06 51.84 -15.47
CA ALA A 475 -19.15 52.63 -16.28
C ALA A 475 -19.77 53.16 -17.59
N LYS A 476 -21.05 52.84 -17.88
CA LYS A 476 -21.73 53.13 -19.15
C LYS A 476 -21.06 52.52 -20.39
N ASP A 477 -20.32 51.43 -20.21
CA ASP A 477 -19.79 50.62 -21.31
C ASP A 477 -20.84 49.59 -21.75
N GLU A 478 -21.73 50.02 -22.65
CA GLU A 478 -22.82 49.17 -23.16
C GLU A 478 -22.31 47.96 -23.96
N THR A 479 -21.21 48.11 -24.69
CA THR A 479 -20.61 47.04 -25.49
C THR A 479 -20.05 45.96 -24.56
N GLY A 480 -19.27 46.34 -23.55
CA GLY A 480 -18.76 45.43 -22.54
C GLY A 480 -19.88 44.73 -21.77
N ALA A 481 -20.91 45.47 -21.35
CA ALA A 481 -22.06 44.89 -20.65
C ALA A 481 -22.81 43.83 -21.49
N ARG A 482 -22.96 44.04 -22.81
CA ARG A 482 -23.54 43.05 -23.74
C ARG A 482 -22.64 41.83 -23.92
N LEU A 483 -21.33 42.02 -24.07
CA LEU A 483 -20.37 40.91 -24.19
C LEU A 483 -20.39 40.02 -22.93
N TYR A 484 -20.41 40.63 -21.73
CA TYR A 484 -20.55 39.87 -20.49
C TYR A 484 -21.90 39.16 -20.37
N ALA A 485 -23.00 39.76 -20.87
CA ALA A 485 -24.31 39.09 -20.89
C ALA A 485 -24.28 37.79 -21.70
N ILE A 486 -23.70 37.81 -22.90
CA ILE A 486 -23.53 36.62 -23.75
C ILE A 486 -22.66 35.58 -23.06
N ALA A 487 -21.55 36.01 -22.44
CA ALA A 487 -20.67 35.10 -21.70
C ALA A 487 -21.36 34.46 -20.48
N ILE A 488 -22.25 35.18 -19.79
CA ILE A 488 -23.06 34.67 -18.69
C ILE A 488 -24.04 33.61 -19.19
N ASP A 489 -24.70 33.85 -20.32
CA ASP A 489 -25.67 32.91 -20.89
C ASP A 489 -25.01 31.58 -21.31
N ASN A 490 -23.88 31.67 -22.01
CA ASN A 490 -23.05 30.51 -22.34
C ASN A 490 -22.57 29.77 -21.08
N GLY A 491 -22.15 30.52 -20.06
CA GLY A 491 -21.72 29.94 -18.79
C GLY A 491 -22.85 29.25 -18.03
N ARG A 492 -24.09 29.76 -18.08
CA ARG A 492 -25.27 29.13 -17.50
C ARG A 492 -25.61 27.83 -18.22
N SER A 493 -25.64 27.84 -19.55
CA SER A 493 -25.85 26.61 -20.33
C SER A 493 -24.80 25.54 -20.03
N ALA A 494 -23.53 25.93 -19.87
CA ALA A 494 -22.46 25.01 -19.48
C ALA A 494 -22.63 24.47 -18.05
N LEU A 495 -23.05 25.31 -17.11
CA LEU A 495 -23.36 24.91 -15.72
C LEU A 495 -24.52 23.91 -15.68
N ASP A 496 -25.61 24.21 -16.38
CA ASP A 496 -26.80 23.36 -16.44
C ASP A 496 -26.46 22.00 -17.08
N GLY A 497 -25.67 22.00 -18.16
CA GLY A 497 -25.16 20.78 -18.78
C GLY A 497 -24.29 19.94 -17.84
N ALA A 498 -23.42 20.58 -17.05
CA ALA A 498 -22.60 19.87 -16.05
C ALA A 498 -23.45 19.28 -14.91
N VAL A 499 -24.49 19.98 -14.46
CA VAL A 499 -25.45 19.47 -13.47
C VAL A 499 -26.23 18.27 -14.02
N ALA A 500 -26.66 18.32 -15.28
CA ALA A 500 -27.33 17.18 -15.93
C ALA A 500 -26.42 15.94 -15.95
N ILE A 501 -25.16 16.09 -16.37
CA ILE A 501 -24.16 15.00 -16.34
C ILE A 501 -23.99 14.44 -14.92
N TYR A 502 -23.94 15.31 -13.92
CA TYR A 502 -23.84 14.88 -12.53
C TYR A 502 -25.05 14.05 -12.09
N ILE A 503 -26.27 14.45 -12.47
CA ILE A 503 -27.50 13.70 -12.17
C ILE A 503 -27.54 12.35 -12.90
N ASP A 504 -27.09 12.29 -14.15
CA ASP A 504 -26.97 11.03 -14.89
C ASP A 504 -25.99 10.06 -14.22
N ASN A 505 -24.91 10.61 -13.65
CA ASN A 505 -23.97 9.84 -12.83
C ASN A 505 -24.61 9.32 -11.53
N LEU A 506 -25.57 10.05 -10.92
CA LEU A 506 -26.33 9.54 -9.77
C LEU A 506 -27.15 8.31 -10.17
N ALA A 507 -27.89 8.39 -11.29
CA ALA A 507 -28.66 7.28 -11.82
C ALA A 507 -27.76 6.07 -12.12
N THR A 508 -26.60 6.30 -12.74
CA THR A 508 -25.58 5.26 -12.98
C THR A 508 -25.07 4.66 -11.67
N GLY A 509 -24.86 5.49 -10.64
CA GLY A 509 -24.44 5.05 -9.30
C GLY A 509 -25.42 4.09 -8.66
N THR A 510 -26.74 4.27 -8.89
CA THR A 510 -27.75 3.35 -8.35
C THR A 510 -27.75 1.95 -8.97
N ARG A 511 -27.02 1.73 -10.07
CA ARG A 511 -26.84 0.39 -10.66
C ARG A 511 -25.93 -0.50 -9.84
N TYR A 512 -25.13 0.07 -8.95
CA TYR A 512 -24.25 -0.68 -8.04
C TYR A 512 -24.93 -0.81 -6.68
N THR A 513 -24.62 -1.88 -5.95
CA THR A 513 -25.09 -2.05 -4.57
C THR A 513 -24.55 -0.95 -3.66
N ASP A 514 -25.24 -0.66 -2.54
CA ASP A 514 -24.71 0.31 -1.55
C ASP A 514 -23.32 -0.11 -1.07
N ALA A 515 -23.16 -1.41 -0.77
CA ALA A 515 -21.92 -1.96 -0.25
C ALA A 515 -20.73 -1.71 -1.19
N VAL A 516 -20.91 -1.86 -2.51
CA VAL A 516 -19.87 -1.58 -3.50
C VAL A 516 -19.55 -0.08 -3.53
N ILE A 517 -20.56 0.79 -3.55
CA ILE A 517 -20.34 2.25 -3.55
C ILE A 517 -19.58 2.70 -2.31
N GLN A 518 -19.98 2.22 -1.11
CA GLN A 518 -19.30 2.56 0.15
C GLN A 518 -17.86 2.03 0.19
N ALA A 519 -17.63 0.78 -0.25
CA ALA A 519 -16.29 0.20 -0.30
C ALA A 519 -15.35 1.00 -1.22
N GLN A 520 -15.79 1.31 -2.44
CA GLN A 520 -14.97 2.06 -3.40
C GLN A 520 -14.79 3.51 -2.97
N PHE A 521 -15.83 4.13 -2.40
CA PHE A 521 -15.73 5.48 -1.83
C PHE A 521 -14.65 5.56 -0.75
N GLN A 522 -14.58 4.58 0.16
CA GLN A 522 -13.55 4.54 1.19
C GLN A 522 -12.14 4.42 0.59
N ARG A 523 -11.94 3.54 -0.41
CA ARG A 523 -10.64 3.43 -1.11
C ARG A 523 -10.24 4.75 -1.77
N ILE A 524 -11.19 5.45 -2.39
CA ILE A 524 -10.96 6.74 -3.04
C ILE A 524 -10.70 7.86 -2.03
N LYS A 525 -11.43 7.88 -0.92
CA LYS A 525 -11.23 8.85 0.16
C LYS A 525 -9.80 8.77 0.68
N GLU A 526 -9.28 7.57 0.92
CA GLU A 526 -7.89 7.35 1.30
C GLU A 526 -6.88 7.79 0.25
N GLU A 527 -7.16 7.53 -1.03
CA GLU A 527 -6.29 7.97 -2.14
C GLU A 527 -6.27 9.49 -2.29
N LEU A 528 -7.43 10.14 -2.21
CA LEU A 528 -7.56 11.59 -2.33
C LEU A 528 -6.98 12.31 -1.12
N ASN A 529 -7.13 11.77 0.10
CA ASN A 529 -6.53 12.36 1.30
C ASN A 529 -5.00 12.47 1.24
N ARG A 530 -4.34 11.68 0.38
CA ARG A 530 -2.88 11.76 0.14
C ARG A 530 -2.49 12.93 -0.77
N LYS A 531 -3.44 13.52 -1.50
CA LYS A 531 -3.16 14.62 -2.42
C LYS A 531 -3.30 15.98 -1.71
N PRO A 532 -2.24 16.78 -1.60
CA PRO A 532 -2.31 18.08 -0.96
C PRO A 532 -3.22 19.03 -1.76
N VAL A 533 -3.92 19.92 -1.05
CA VAL A 533 -4.84 20.94 -1.61
C VAL A 533 -6.08 20.35 -2.29
N ILE A 534 -5.94 19.75 -3.47
CA ILE A 534 -7.08 19.27 -4.28
C ILE A 534 -7.80 18.08 -3.64
N GLY A 535 -7.08 17.25 -2.87
CA GLY A 535 -7.61 16.06 -2.24
C GLY A 535 -8.79 16.35 -1.30
N ARG A 536 -8.67 17.38 -0.45
CA ARG A 536 -9.74 17.77 0.49
C ARG A 536 -11.01 18.18 -0.24
N SER A 537 -10.86 18.96 -1.32
CA SER A 537 -12.01 19.38 -2.13
C SER A 537 -12.71 18.18 -2.73
N LEU A 538 -11.96 17.32 -3.42
CA LEU A 538 -12.51 16.13 -4.09
C LEU A 538 -13.11 15.12 -3.11
N VAL A 539 -12.58 14.98 -1.89
CA VAL A 539 -13.19 14.16 -0.85
C VAL A 539 -14.57 14.70 -0.46
N SER A 540 -14.70 16.01 -0.26
CA SER A 540 -16.01 16.63 0.02
C SER A 540 -17.00 16.37 -1.12
N ARG A 541 -16.55 16.53 -2.38
CA ARG A 541 -17.38 16.25 -3.56
C ARG A 541 -17.81 14.79 -3.69
N ALA A 542 -16.88 13.86 -3.48
CA ALA A 542 -17.14 12.43 -3.52
C ALA A 542 -18.11 12.02 -2.39
N THR A 543 -17.94 12.57 -1.19
CA THR A 543 -18.86 12.37 -0.05
C THR A 543 -20.27 12.82 -0.42
N LEU A 544 -20.39 14.00 -1.01
CA LEU A 544 -21.66 14.55 -1.46
C LEU A 544 -22.31 13.70 -2.55
N PHE A 545 -21.52 13.23 -3.51
CA PHE A 545 -21.99 12.32 -4.57
C PHE A 545 -22.54 11.01 -4.01
N VAL A 546 -21.82 10.35 -3.10
CA VAL A 546 -22.28 9.10 -2.48
C VAL A 546 -23.58 9.31 -1.72
N ARG A 547 -23.72 10.42 -0.99
CA ARG A 547 -24.98 10.80 -0.32
C ARG A 547 -26.12 10.97 -1.34
N HIS A 548 -25.88 11.71 -2.42
CA HIS A 548 -26.89 11.92 -3.47
C HIS A 548 -27.27 10.62 -4.19
N VAL A 549 -26.33 9.67 -4.37
CA VAL A 549 -26.66 8.34 -4.91
C VAL A 549 -27.63 7.61 -3.99
N GLY A 550 -27.42 7.66 -2.67
CA GLY A 550 -28.34 7.10 -1.68
C GLY A 550 -29.73 7.75 -1.71
N GLU A 551 -29.79 9.08 -1.79
CA GLU A 551 -31.05 9.83 -1.92
C GLU A 551 -31.79 9.51 -3.23
N TYR A 552 -31.06 9.48 -4.35
CA TYR A 552 -31.60 9.12 -5.66
C TYR A 552 -32.11 7.69 -5.66
N ARG A 553 -31.43 6.75 -4.98
CA ARG A 553 -31.88 5.36 -4.89
C ARG A 553 -33.26 5.25 -4.24
N GLN A 554 -33.54 6.06 -3.21
CA GLN A 554 -34.82 6.09 -2.51
C GLN A 554 -35.91 6.83 -3.31
N GLN A 555 -35.56 7.97 -3.91
CA GLN A 555 -36.53 8.88 -4.52
C GLN A 555 -36.77 8.61 -6.01
N LYS A 556 -35.84 7.91 -6.68
CA LYS A 556 -35.81 7.65 -8.13
C LYS A 556 -35.88 8.90 -9.02
N ARG A 557 -35.55 10.06 -8.44
CA ARG A 557 -35.49 11.37 -9.10
C ARG A 557 -34.55 12.29 -8.34
N ALA A 558 -34.02 13.30 -9.04
CA ALA A 558 -33.31 14.42 -8.43
C ALA A 558 -33.76 15.72 -9.08
N ASP A 559 -33.98 16.74 -8.27
CA ASP A 559 -34.30 18.09 -8.72
C ASP A 559 -33.00 18.86 -9.03
N PRO A 560 -32.79 19.35 -10.28
CA PRO A 560 -31.55 20.02 -10.66
C PRO A 560 -31.21 21.24 -9.82
N GLU A 561 -32.20 22.05 -9.42
CA GLU A 561 -31.96 23.25 -8.61
C GLU A 561 -31.49 22.89 -7.19
N THR A 562 -32.12 21.88 -6.59
CA THR A 562 -31.74 21.35 -5.27
C THR A 562 -30.32 20.77 -5.30
N ILE A 563 -29.99 19.96 -6.30
CA ILE A 563 -28.65 19.38 -6.47
C ILE A 563 -27.61 20.48 -6.67
N LEU A 564 -27.87 21.45 -7.56
CA LEU A 564 -26.97 22.58 -7.77
C LEU A 564 -26.74 23.36 -6.47
N LYS A 565 -27.80 23.66 -5.72
CA LYS A 565 -27.68 24.36 -4.44
C LYS A 565 -26.78 23.61 -3.44
N GLN A 566 -26.94 22.29 -3.32
CA GLN A 566 -26.13 21.46 -2.43
C GLN A 566 -24.67 21.37 -2.89
N LEU A 567 -24.42 21.24 -4.20
CA LEU A 567 -23.08 21.26 -4.80
C LEU A 567 -22.36 22.59 -4.54
N LEU A 568 -23.08 23.71 -4.62
CA LEU A 568 -22.49 25.02 -4.36
C LEU A 568 -22.28 25.26 -2.85
N ALA A 569 -23.15 24.73 -1.99
CA ALA A 569 -23.00 24.84 -0.54
C ALA A 569 -21.81 24.02 0.01
N SER A 570 -21.49 22.87 -0.57
CA SER A 570 -20.30 22.10 -0.19
C SER A 570 -18.99 22.76 -0.62
N ALA A 571 -19.05 23.73 -1.55
CA ALA A 571 -17.90 24.50 -2.02
C ALA A 571 -17.51 25.63 -1.04
N SER A 572 -18.48 26.17 -0.28
CA SER A 572 -18.29 27.31 0.61
C SER A 572 -17.89 26.95 2.05
N GLN A 573 -17.77 25.66 2.36
CA GLN A 573 -17.28 25.14 3.65
C GLN A 573 -15.79 24.77 3.62
N GLN A 574 -15.10 25.05 2.51
CA GLN A 574 -13.66 24.90 2.31
C GLN A 574 -13.00 26.28 2.36
#